data_AF-A0AAD5CVA0-F1
#
_entry.id   AF-A0AAD5CVA0-F1
#
_cell.length_a   1.000
_cell.length_b   1.000
_cell.length_c   1.000
_cell.angle_alpha   90.00
_cell.angle_beta   90.00
_cell.angle_gamma   90.00
#
_symmetry.space_group_name_H-M   'P 1'
#
loop_
_entity.id
_entity.type
_entity.pdbx_description
1 polymer ?
#
loop_
_entity_poly.entity_id
_entity_poly.type
_entity_poly.pdbx_seq_one_letter_code
_entity_poly.pdbx_strand_id
1 'polypeptide(L)'
;GLAQIEHGICTKCHLDCRKLVKNLKPLSLEKRREFVIKEAPELAARKNLLEKLINDPTEGNAWHADHIVPVYRGGGECRLENMRTLCIACHAKVTAAQCAERRLERAKAKKQLNRLLANLKTVQDKQQDRDDCRTIDSELLVNVPGSAYHTINRQK
;
A
#
# COMPACT_ATOMS: atom_id res chain seq x y z
N GLY A 1 14.40 16.20 0.55
CA GLY A 1 13.10 15.55 0.82
C GLY A 1 12.16 15.78 -0.35
N LEU A 2 11.29 14.83 -0.67
CA LEU A 2 10.43 14.84 -1.87
C LEU A 2 9.67 16.17 -2.09
N ALA A 3 9.14 16.75 -1.02
CA ALA A 3 8.51 18.06 -1.07
C ALA A 3 9.46 19.15 -1.60
N GLN A 4 10.75 19.17 -1.23
CA GLN A 4 11.69 20.18 -1.73
C GLN A 4 11.90 20.09 -3.24
N ILE A 5 11.64 18.92 -3.85
CA ILE A 5 11.80 18.68 -5.29
C ILE A 5 10.51 19.02 -6.05
N GLU A 6 9.36 18.57 -5.55
CA GLU A 6 8.08 18.72 -6.26
C GLU A 6 7.25 19.93 -5.81
N HIS A 7 7.80 20.76 -4.93
CA HIS A 7 7.15 21.99 -4.43
C HIS A 7 5.74 21.78 -3.83
N GLY A 8 5.36 20.54 -3.49
CA GLY A 8 4.08 20.21 -2.85
C GLY A 8 2.95 20.13 -3.89
N ILE A 9 3.32 19.98 -5.16
CA ILE A 9 2.40 19.90 -6.28
C ILE A 9 2.02 18.43 -6.49
N CYS A 10 0.73 18.17 -6.55
CA CYS A 10 0.22 16.84 -6.85
C CYS A 10 0.63 16.43 -8.27
N THR A 11 1.38 15.35 -8.42
CA THR A 11 1.81 14.82 -9.73
C THR A 11 0.65 14.31 -10.59
N LYS A 12 -0.52 14.03 -9.99
CA LYS A 12 -1.69 13.48 -10.70
C LYS A 12 -2.69 14.54 -11.17
N CYS A 13 -2.95 15.58 -10.36
CA CYS A 13 -3.95 16.61 -10.67
C CYS A 13 -3.38 18.03 -10.67
N HIS A 14 -2.08 18.20 -10.45
CA HIS A 14 -1.35 19.46 -10.46
C HIS A 14 -1.81 20.51 -9.43
N LEU A 15 -2.62 20.10 -8.44
CA LEU A 15 -2.97 20.95 -7.30
C LEU A 15 -1.70 21.31 -6.51
N ASP A 16 -1.45 22.60 -6.33
CA ASP A 16 -0.43 23.11 -5.42
C ASP A 16 -0.96 23.08 -3.98
N CYS A 17 -0.64 22.01 -3.26
CA CYS A 17 -1.13 21.77 -1.91
C CYS A 17 -0.53 22.75 -0.89
N ARG A 18 0.68 23.28 -1.15
CA ARG A 18 1.30 24.27 -0.27
C ARG A 18 0.65 25.63 -0.41
N LYS A 19 0.41 26.08 -1.64
CA LYS A 19 -0.35 27.30 -1.91
C LYS A 19 -1.77 27.20 -1.37
N LEU A 20 -2.42 26.03 -1.52
CA LEU A 20 -3.73 25.77 -0.92
C LEU A 20 -3.69 26.00 0.60
N VAL A 21 -2.77 25.35 1.31
CA VAL A 21 -2.61 25.51 2.76
C VAL A 21 -2.32 26.96 3.17
N LYS A 22 -1.40 27.63 2.46
CA LYS A 22 -1.04 29.04 2.71
C LYS A 22 -2.27 29.95 2.62
N ASN A 23 -3.12 29.72 1.62
CA ASN A 23 -4.32 30.53 1.40
C ASN A 23 -5.45 30.20 2.37
N LEU A 24 -5.51 28.98 2.90
CA LEU A 24 -6.54 28.58 3.87
C LEU A 24 -6.30 29.13 5.27
N LYS A 25 -5.03 29.22 5.71
CA LYS A 25 -4.67 29.66 7.08
C LYS A 25 -5.33 30.98 7.51
N PRO A 26 -5.31 32.07 6.72
CA PRO A 26 -5.90 33.35 7.12
C PRO A 26 -7.43 33.42 7.00
N LEU A 27 -8.09 32.42 6.41
CA LEU A 27 -9.53 32.44 6.15
C LEU A 27 -10.35 31.90 7.33
N SER A 28 -11.58 32.39 7.48
CA SER A 28 -12.59 31.80 8.36
C SER A 28 -13.04 30.42 7.85
N LEU A 29 -13.66 29.60 8.70
CA LEU A 29 -14.10 28.24 8.32
C LEU A 29 -15.02 28.22 7.09
N GLU A 30 -15.98 29.14 7.00
CA GLU A 30 -16.89 29.26 5.86
C GLU A 30 -16.12 29.57 4.57
N LYS A 31 -15.25 30.59 4.60
CA LYS A 31 -14.41 30.97 3.46
C LYS A 31 -13.43 29.88 3.06
N ARG A 32 -12.90 29.10 4.02
CA ARG A 32 -12.07 27.93 3.74
C ARG A 32 -12.83 26.91 2.91
N ARG A 33 -14.08 26.59 3.29
CA ARG A 33 -14.91 25.63 2.55
C ARG A 33 -15.15 26.08 1.11
N GLU A 34 -15.58 27.32 0.92
CA GLU A 34 -15.81 27.90 -0.42
C GLU A 34 -14.52 27.86 -1.26
N PHE A 35 -13.39 28.24 -0.66
CA PHE A 35 -12.09 28.23 -1.32
C PHE A 35 -11.68 26.83 -1.77
N VAL A 36 -11.82 25.81 -0.92
CA VAL A 36 -11.49 24.42 -1.29
C VAL A 36 -12.42 23.88 -2.37
N ILE A 37 -13.72 24.20 -2.33
CA ILE A 37 -14.68 23.80 -3.37
C ILE A 37 -14.25 24.33 -4.74
N LYS A 38 -13.79 25.59 -4.78
CA LYS A 38 -13.32 26.24 -6.01
C LYS A 38 -11.99 25.68 -6.51
N GLU A 39 -10.98 25.61 -5.65
CA GLU A 39 -9.60 25.32 -6.04
C GLU A 39 -9.27 23.82 -6.09
N ALA A 40 -10.00 22.99 -5.34
CA ALA A 40 -9.74 21.56 -5.21
C ALA A 40 -11.04 20.73 -5.17
N PRO A 41 -11.84 20.73 -6.26
CA PRO A 41 -13.17 20.09 -6.29
C PRO A 41 -13.13 18.59 -6.00
N GLU A 42 -12.09 17.88 -6.44
CA GLU A 42 -11.93 16.44 -6.13
C GLU A 42 -11.74 16.17 -4.64
N LEU A 43 -11.12 17.11 -3.91
CA LEU A 43 -10.94 17.03 -2.46
C LEU A 43 -12.25 17.40 -1.77
N ALA A 44 -12.90 18.47 -2.22
CA ALA A 44 -14.18 18.92 -1.70
C ALA A 44 -15.29 17.87 -1.81
N ALA A 45 -15.27 17.04 -2.86
CA ALA A 45 -16.20 15.91 -3.03
C ALA A 45 -16.10 14.85 -1.91
N ARG A 46 -15.04 14.87 -1.09
CA ARG A 46 -14.82 13.91 0.00
C ARG A 46 -14.96 14.58 1.36
N LYS A 47 -16.17 14.48 1.91
CA LYS A 47 -16.57 15.11 3.18
C LYS A 47 -15.50 14.99 4.27
N ASN A 48 -15.05 13.79 4.61
CA ASN A 48 -14.08 13.58 5.71
C ASN A 48 -12.72 14.23 5.46
N LEU A 49 -12.27 14.30 4.21
CA LEU A 49 -11.01 14.94 3.84
C LEU A 49 -11.13 16.47 3.85
N LEU A 50 -12.25 16.98 3.31
CA LEU A 50 -12.59 18.38 3.35
C LEU A 50 -12.65 18.89 4.79
N GLU A 51 -13.40 18.23 5.67
CA GLU A 51 -13.54 18.64 7.07
C GLU A 51 -12.19 18.68 7.79
N LYS A 52 -11.32 17.69 7.57
CA LYS A 52 -9.98 17.68 8.18
C LYS A 52 -9.14 18.88 7.72
N LEU A 53 -9.10 19.14 6.42
CA LEU A 53 -8.30 20.23 5.84
C LEU A 53 -8.80 21.61 6.26
N ILE A 54 -10.12 21.85 6.28
CA ILE A 54 -10.64 23.18 6.63
C ILE A 54 -10.53 23.47 8.13
N ASN A 55 -10.61 22.44 8.99
CA ASN A 55 -10.44 22.60 10.43
C ASN A 55 -8.97 22.80 10.80
N ASP A 56 -8.06 22.05 10.16
CA ASP A 56 -6.62 22.12 10.39
C ASP A 56 -5.84 22.17 9.05
N PRO A 57 -5.61 23.38 8.48
CA PRO A 57 -4.91 23.55 7.22
C PRO A 57 -3.39 23.38 7.41
N THR A 58 -2.97 22.13 7.55
CA THR A 58 -1.57 21.69 7.63
C THR A 58 -1.16 20.96 6.36
N GLU A 59 0.13 20.89 6.08
CA GLU A 59 0.64 20.17 4.90
C GLU A 59 0.25 18.69 4.90
N GLY A 60 0.26 18.03 6.07
CA GLY A 60 -0.17 16.64 6.22
C GLY A 60 -1.65 16.41 5.93
N ASN A 61 -2.49 17.45 6.04
CA ASN A 61 -3.91 17.39 5.63
C ASN A 61 -4.13 17.83 4.18
N ALA A 62 -3.09 18.20 3.44
CA ALA A 62 -3.20 18.65 2.05
C ALA A 62 -2.55 17.68 1.07
N TRP A 63 -1.42 17.07 1.43
CA TRP A 63 -0.68 16.15 0.56
C TRP A 63 0.03 15.04 1.34
N HIS A 64 0.31 13.93 0.66
CA HIS A 64 1.13 12.83 1.14
C HIS A 64 2.17 12.40 0.09
N ALA A 65 3.28 11.83 0.57
CA ALA A 65 4.21 11.11 -0.27
C ALA A 65 3.64 9.73 -0.61
N ASP A 66 3.76 9.31 -1.87
CA ASP A 66 3.29 8.03 -2.38
C ASP A 66 4.37 7.36 -3.22
N HIS A 67 4.32 6.03 -3.31
CA HIS A 67 5.24 5.29 -4.17
C HIS A 67 4.72 5.28 -5.62
N ILE A 68 5.60 5.49 -6.60
CA ILE A 68 5.30 5.34 -8.03
C ILE A 68 5.03 3.85 -8.31
N VAL A 69 5.96 2.99 -7.93
CA VAL A 69 5.81 1.53 -7.91
C VAL A 69 5.52 1.09 -6.47
N PRO A 70 4.35 0.48 -6.19
CA PRO A 70 4.00 0.11 -4.83
C PRO A 70 4.84 -1.06 -4.32
N VAL A 71 5.04 -1.11 -3.00
CA VAL A 71 5.85 -2.14 -2.31
C VAL A 71 5.42 -3.57 -2.66
N TYR A 72 4.11 -3.85 -2.77
CA TYR A 72 3.63 -5.20 -3.07
C TYR A 72 3.98 -5.68 -4.50
N ARG A 73 4.40 -4.77 -5.38
CA ARG A 73 4.94 -5.04 -6.72
C ARG A 73 6.47 -4.90 -6.79
N GLY A 74 7.16 -4.91 -5.64
CA GLY A 74 8.62 -4.81 -5.58
C GLY A 74 9.19 -3.40 -5.47
N GLY A 75 8.36 -2.36 -5.34
CA GLY A 75 8.82 -0.97 -5.17
C GLY A 75 9.31 -0.61 -3.76
N GLY A 76 9.95 -1.56 -3.07
CA GLY A 76 10.32 -1.44 -1.64
C GLY A 76 11.47 -0.49 -1.33
N GLU A 77 12.17 0.02 -2.34
CA GLU A 77 13.22 1.01 -2.14
C GLU A 77 12.60 2.41 -1.92
N CYS A 78 12.79 3.00 -0.73
CA CYS A 78 12.43 4.38 -0.39
C CYS A 78 13.34 5.43 -1.07
N ARG A 79 13.81 5.12 -2.28
CA ARG A 79 14.62 6.04 -3.09
C ARG A 79 13.71 7.14 -3.63
N LEU A 80 14.25 8.36 -3.72
CA LEU A 80 13.46 9.52 -4.17
C LEU A 80 12.89 9.31 -5.57
N GLU A 81 13.59 8.55 -6.41
CA GLU A 81 13.16 8.18 -7.77
C GLU A 81 11.85 7.38 -7.81
N ASN A 82 11.49 6.66 -6.75
CA ASN A 82 10.25 5.89 -6.67
C ASN A 82 9.16 6.61 -5.86
N MET A 83 9.35 7.89 -5.54
CA MET A 83 8.41 8.65 -4.72
C MET A 83 7.75 9.74 -5.56
N ARG A 84 6.50 10.07 -5.24
CA ARG A 84 5.72 11.16 -5.83
C ARG A 84 4.86 11.86 -4.80
N THR A 85 4.58 13.14 -5.01
CA THR A 85 3.66 13.92 -4.20
C THR A 85 2.26 13.78 -4.74
N LEU A 86 1.30 13.45 -3.87
CA LEU A 86 -0.12 13.42 -4.19
C LEU A 86 -0.88 14.27 -3.19
N CYS A 87 -1.87 15.04 -3.67
CA CYS A 87 -2.87 15.60 -2.76
C CYS A 87 -3.64 14.48 -2.06
N ILE A 88 -4.18 14.74 -0.87
CA ILE A 88 -4.88 13.71 -0.09
C ILE A 88 -6.05 13.05 -0.84
N ALA A 89 -6.69 13.77 -1.78
CA ALA A 89 -7.72 13.21 -2.64
C ALA A 89 -7.13 12.21 -3.66
N CYS A 90 -6.08 12.58 -4.37
CA CYS A 90 -5.41 11.66 -5.30
C CYS A 90 -4.81 10.46 -4.58
N HIS A 91 -4.18 10.68 -3.42
CA HIS A 91 -3.62 9.63 -2.58
C HIS A 91 -4.68 8.59 -2.21
N ALA A 92 -5.81 8.99 -1.63
CA ALA A 92 -6.84 8.02 -1.24
C ALA A 92 -7.46 7.26 -2.44
N LYS A 93 -7.49 7.86 -3.65
CA LYS A 93 -7.87 7.16 -4.90
C LYS A 93 -6.87 6.03 -5.20
N VAL A 94 -5.58 6.34 -5.15
CA VAL A 94 -4.50 5.37 -5.40
C VAL A 94 -4.52 4.26 -4.35
N THR A 95 -4.61 4.60 -3.06
CA THR A 95 -4.67 3.61 -1.99
C THR A 95 -5.86 2.66 -2.17
N ALA A 96 -7.05 3.18 -2.50
CA ALA A 96 -8.23 2.34 -2.73
C ALA A 96 -8.03 1.36 -3.91
N ALA A 97 -7.48 1.84 -5.02
CA ALA A 97 -7.17 1.02 -6.18
C ALA A 97 -6.15 -0.09 -5.85
N GLN A 98 -5.03 0.27 -5.20
CA GLN A 98 -4.00 -0.68 -4.79
C GLN A 98 -4.53 -1.70 -3.77
N CYS A 99 -5.42 -1.32 -2.86
CA CYS A 99 -6.06 -2.23 -1.93
C CYS A 99 -6.97 -3.24 -2.63
N ALA A 100 -7.75 -2.79 -3.62
CA ALA A 100 -8.60 -3.67 -4.42
C ALA A 100 -7.77 -4.68 -5.22
N GLU A 101 -6.73 -4.20 -5.88
CA GLU A 101 -5.81 -5.01 -6.68
C GLU A 101 -5.11 -6.08 -5.84
N ARG A 102 -4.50 -5.68 -4.72
CA ARG A 102 -3.83 -6.60 -3.79
C ARG A 102 -4.77 -7.67 -3.25
N ARG A 103 -6.04 -7.32 -2.99
CA ARG A 103 -7.06 -8.29 -2.56
C ARG A 103 -7.33 -9.31 -3.65
N LEU A 104 -7.46 -8.87 -4.90
CA LEU A 104 -7.69 -9.75 -6.05
C LEU A 104 -6.51 -10.70 -6.29
N GLU A 105 -5.28 -10.20 -6.26
CA GLU A 105 -4.07 -11.02 -6.40
C GLU A 105 -3.97 -12.09 -5.32
N ARG A 106 -4.18 -11.71 -4.06
CA ARG A 106 -4.20 -12.67 -2.94
C ARG A 106 -5.28 -13.73 -3.09
N ALA A 107 -6.47 -13.35 -3.55
CA ALA A 107 -7.56 -14.30 -3.80
C ALA A 107 -7.20 -15.29 -4.92
N LYS A 108 -6.59 -14.82 -6.01
CA LYS A 108 -6.10 -15.66 -7.12
C LYS A 108 -5.01 -16.62 -6.64
N ALA A 109 -3.99 -16.11 -5.95
CA ALA A 109 -2.90 -16.93 -5.41
C ALA A 109 -3.42 -18.00 -4.44
N LYS A 110 -4.35 -17.64 -3.55
CA LYS A 110 -5.00 -18.60 -2.63
C LYS A 110 -5.75 -19.69 -3.39
N LYS A 111 -6.50 -19.33 -4.44
CA LYS A 111 -7.22 -20.30 -5.28
C LYS A 111 -6.26 -21.24 -6.01
N GLN A 112 -5.15 -20.73 -6.54
CA GLN A 112 -4.12 -21.53 -7.19
C GLN A 112 -3.45 -22.48 -6.20
N LEU A 113 -3.04 -22.00 -5.03
CA LEU A 113 -2.46 -22.82 -3.97
C LEU A 113 -3.40 -23.95 -3.55
N ASN A 114 -4.68 -23.64 -3.31
CA ASN A 114 -5.67 -24.64 -2.92
C ASN A 114 -5.85 -25.73 -4.00
N ARG A 115 -5.80 -25.37 -5.29
CA ARG A 115 -5.86 -26.34 -6.39
C ARG A 115 -4.62 -27.25 -6.41
N LEU A 116 -3.42 -26.66 -6.26
CA LEU A 116 -2.18 -27.43 -6.19
C LEU A 116 -2.18 -28.40 -5.01
N LEU A 117 -2.63 -27.95 -3.84
CA LEU A 117 -2.75 -28.81 -2.64
C LEU A 117 -3.78 -29.93 -2.83
N ALA A 118 -4.90 -29.67 -3.50
CA ALA A 118 -5.88 -30.72 -3.81
C ALA A 118 -5.33 -31.76 -4.80
N ASN A 119 -4.57 -31.32 -5.80
CA ASN A 119 -3.89 -32.21 -6.74
C ASN A 119 -2.83 -33.07 -6.05
N LEU A 120 -2.05 -32.50 -5.13
CA LEU A 120 -1.06 -33.27 -4.35
C LEU A 120 -1.72 -34.32 -3.47
N LYS A 121 -2.84 -33.98 -2.80
CA LYS A 121 -3.61 -34.95 -2.00
C LYS A 121 -4.17 -36.10 -2.84
N THR A 122 -4.74 -35.80 -4.01
CA THR A 122 -5.27 -36.84 -4.91
C THR A 122 -4.18 -37.73 -5.52
N VAL A 123 -2.94 -37.24 -5.65
CA VAL A 123 -1.79 -38.05 -6.06
C VAL A 123 -1.33 -38.97 -4.91
N GLN A 124 -1.28 -38.46 -3.67
CA GLN A 124 -0.98 -39.27 -2.48
C GLN A 124 -2.02 -40.38 -2.25
N ASP A 125 -3.32 -40.09 -2.39
CA ASP A 125 -4.39 -41.09 -2.27
C ASP A 125 -4.31 -42.18 -3.36
N LYS A 126 -3.71 -41.89 -4.53
CA LYS A 126 -3.48 -42.86 -5.61
C LYS A 126 -2.18 -43.65 -5.48
N GLN A 127 -1.20 -43.13 -4.75
CA GLN A 127 0.05 -43.83 -4.43
C GLN A 127 -0.05 -44.68 -3.16
N GLN A 128 -1.05 -44.45 -2.31
CA GLN A 128 -1.26 -45.26 -1.11
C GLN A 128 -1.84 -46.67 -1.37
N ASP A 129 -2.16 -47.00 -2.63
CA ASP A 129 -2.46 -48.37 -3.07
C ASP A 129 -1.20 -49.20 -3.45
N ARG A 130 0.00 -48.58 -3.48
CA ARG A 130 1.29 -49.28 -3.63
C ARG A 130 2.42 -48.53 -2.92
N ASP A 131 2.93 -49.14 -1.85
CA ASP A 131 4.16 -48.83 -1.10
C ASP A 131 4.04 -48.00 0.19
N ASP A 132 4.38 -48.71 1.27
CA ASP A 132 4.68 -48.25 2.62
C ASP A 132 6.11 -47.71 2.69
N CYS A 133 6.28 -46.40 2.92
CA CYS A 133 7.42 -45.82 3.65
C CYS A 133 7.19 -44.31 3.86
N ARG A 134 6.95 -43.87 5.10
CA ARG A 134 6.94 -42.44 5.47
C ARG A 134 8.35 -41.97 5.78
N THR A 135 8.90 -41.09 4.95
CA THR A 135 9.96 -40.16 5.36
C THR A 135 9.45 -38.73 5.13
N ILE A 136 9.48 -37.92 6.19
CA ILE A 136 9.05 -36.51 6.15
C ILE A 136 10.22 -35.71 5.57
N ASP A 137 10.01 -35.10 4.39
CA ASP A 137 11.00 -34.29 3.68
C ASP A 137 11.54 -33.15 4.56
N SER A 138 12.79 -33.34 5.00
CA SER A 138 13.60 -32.30 5.65
C SER A 138 14.10 -31.24 4.64
N GLU A 139 13.71 -31.34 3.36
CA GLU A 139 14.28 -30.55 2.26
C GLU A 139 13.62 -29.18 2.07
N LEU A 140 12.51 -28.87 2.77
CA LEU A 140 11.82 -27.58 2.66
C LEU A 140 12.21 -26.54 3.73
N LEU A 141 13.34 -26.73 4.41
CA LEU A 141 13.84 -25.80 5.43
C LEU A 141 15.02 -25.01 4.89
N VAL A 142 14.77 -23.76 4.48
CA VAL A 142 15.84 -22.80 4.14
C VAL A 142 16.43 -22.22 5.42
N ASN A 143 17.72 -22.48 5.65
CA ASN A 143 18.45 -21.93 6.78
C ASN A 143 18.77 -20.44 6.51
N VAL A 144 18.19 -19.54 7.31
CA VAL A 144 18.43 -18.10 7.22
C VAL A 144 19.25 -17.65 8.44
N PRO A 145 20.54 -17.30 8.26
CA PRO A 145 21.40 -16.86 9.36
C PRO A 145 20.82 -15.64 10.07
N GLY A 146 20.72 -15.70 11.41
CA GLY A 146 20.22 -14.60 12.25
C GLY A 146 18.69 -14.58 12.48
N SER A 147 17.94 -15.55 11.95
CA SER A 147 16.51 -15.69 12.27
C SER A 147 16.29 -16.18 13.71
N ALA A 148 15.31 -15.59 14.39
CA ALA A 148 14.89 -15.99 15.75
C ALA A 148 14.26 -17.39 15.82
N TYR A 149 13.93 -18.01 14.67
CA TYR A 149 13.33 -19.35 14.56
C TYR A 149 14.37 -20.42 14.21
N HIS A 150 15.56 -20.37 14.83
CA HIS A 150 16.57 -21.39 14.62
C HIS A 150 16.26 -22.63 15.48
N THR A 151 15.89 -23.75 14.87
CA THR A 151 15.80 -25.04 15.59
C THR A 151 17.22 -25.53 15.86
N ILE A 152 17.64 -25.41 17.12
CA ILE A 152 18.91 -25.96 17.61
C ILE A 152 18.79 -27.48 17.59
N ASN A 153 19.36 -28.13 16.58
CA ASN A 153 19.54 -29.58 16.58
C ASN A 153 20.70 -29.92 17.52
N ARG A 154 20.42 -30.05 18.82
CA ARG A 154 21.36 -30.62 19.79
C ARG A 154 21.14 -32.12 19.84
N GLN A 155 21.89 -32.84 19.01
CA GLN A 155 22.12 -34.26 19.20
C GLN A 155 23.14 -34.45 20.34
N LYS A 156 22.77 -35.24 21.34
CA LYS A 156 23.67 -36.10 22.11
C LYS A 156 23.06 -37.48 22.14
#